data_AF-A0A524CSM6-F1
#
_entry.id   AF-A0A524CSM6-F1
#
_cell.length_a   1.000
_cell.length_b   1.000
_cell.length_c   1.000
_cell.angle_alpha   90.00
_cell.angle_beta   90.00
_cell.angle_gamma   90.00
#
_symmetry.space_group_name_H-M   'P 1'
#
loop_
_entity.id
_entity.type
_entity.pdbx_description
1 polymer ?
#
loop_
_entity_poly.entity_id
_entity_poly.type
_entity_poly.pdbx_seq_one_letter_code
_entity_poly.pdbx_strand_id
1 'polypeptide(L)'
;MVVDDGERMRLVRLFALIAACALLNIGLYYILWFLTPFVAGAATGYLLAKRFDAIAGSAGGSLLAYLPLFMYTSGLDGLTVDFAAILVAALMMAAIAVIGGLLGNAIQKRTIMPKNVN
;
A
#
# COMPACT_ATOMS: atom_id res chain seq x y z
N MET A 1 -14.30 -10.62 -25.26
CA MET A 1 -14.59 -10.46 -23.82
C MET A 1 -15.00 -9.02 -23.57
N VAL A 2 -16.29 -8.78 -23.39
CA VAL A 2 -16.80 -7.46 -22.99
C VAL A 2 -16.50 -7.33 -21.50
N VAL A 3 -15.46 -6.58 -21.15
CA VAL A 3 -15.20 -6.20 -19.76
C VAL A 3 -16.36 -5.30 -19.34
N ASP A 4 -17.18 -5.79 -18.42
CA ASP A 4 -18.31 -5.08 -17.83
C ASP A 4 -17.84 -3.71 -17.29
N ASP A 5 -18.62 -2.65 -17.55
CA ASP A 5 -18.24 -1.28 -17.18
C ASP A 5 -18.00 -1.12 -15.67
N GLY A 6 -18.66 -1.94 -14.83
CA GLY A 6 -18.44 -1.99 -13.40
C GLY A 6 -17.07 -2.53 -13.02
N GLU A 7 -16.55 -3.50 -13.77
CA GLU A 7 -15.22 -4.08 -13.54
C GLU A 7 -14.11 -3.11 -13.95
N ARG A 8 -14.30 -2.37 -15.05
CA ARG A 8 -13.40 -1.29 -15.48
C ARG A 8 -13.28 -0.21 -14.41
N MET A 9 -14.40 0.29 -13.89
CA MET A 9 -14.38 1.32 -12.84
C MET A 9 -13.69 0.84 -11.56
N ARG A 10 -13.87 -0.43 -11.18
CA ARG A 10 -13.17 -1.02 -10.02
C ARG A 10 -11.66 -1.05 -10.24
N LEU A 11 -11.20 -1.50 -11.40
CA LEU A 11 -9.78 -1.54 -11.73
C LEU A 11 -9.16 -0.14 -11.73
N VAL A 12 -9.82 0.85 -12.35
CA VAL A 12 -9.36 2.25 -12.36
C VAL A 12 -9.23 2.79 -10.94
N ARG A 13 -10.21 2.54 -10.06
CA ARG A 13 -10.14 2.95 -8.65
C ARG A 13 -8.98 2.28 -7.92
N LEU A 14 -8.75 0.99 -8.16
CA LEU A 14 -7.64 0.26 -7.55
C LEU A 14 -6.28 0.85 -7.99
N PHE A 15 -6.09 1.10 -9.28
CA PHE A 15 -4.86 1.72 -9.78
C PHE A 15 -4.64 3.13 -9.24
N ALA A 16 -5.70 3.94 -9.18
CA ALA A 16 -5.62 5.28 -8.59
C ALA A 16 -5.21 5.21 -7.10
N LEU A 17 -5.74 4.24 -6.36
CA LEU A 17 -5.41 4.03 -4.94
C LEU A 17 -3.99 3.46 -4.75
N ILE A 18 -3.51 2.60 -5.66
CA ILE A 18 -2.11 2.15 -5.68
C ILE A 18 -1.17 3.35 -5.89
N ALA A 19 -1.47 4.22 -6.86
CA ALA A 19 -0.68 5.42 -7.11
C ALA A 19 -0.70 6.37 -5.91
N ALA A 20 -1.89 6.60 -5.31
CA ALA A 20 -2.02 7.40 -4.10
C ALA A 20 -1.25 6.79 -2.91
N CYS A 21 -1.30 5.47 -2.75
CA CYS A 21 -0.51 4.73 -1.74
C CYS A 21 0.99 4.93 -1.94
N ALA A 22 1.46 4.86 -3.20
CA ALA A 22 2.87 5.06 -3.51
C ALA A 22 3.32 6.50 -3.19
N LEU A 23 2.55 7.50 -3.65
CA LEU A 23 2.80 8.92 -3.35
C LEU A 23 2.81 9.18 -1.83
N LEU A 24 1.85 8.62 -1.10
CA LEU A 24 1.76 8.78 0.35
C LEU A 24 2.95 8.12 1.05
N ASN A 25 3.39 6.94 0.59
CA ASN A 25 4.60 6.29 1.10
C ASN A 25 5.85 7.14 0.86
N ILE A 26 6.02 7.70 -0.34
CA ILE A 26 7.17 8.57 -0.65
C ILE A 26 7.14 9.84 0.20
N GLY A 27 5.98 10.50 0.33
CA GLY A 27 5.84 11.75 1.06
C GLY A 27 6.02 11.60 2.58
N LEU A 28 5.45 10.55 3.18
CA LEU A 28 5.59 10.31 4.63
C LEU A 28 6.92 9.68 5.01
N TYR A 29 7.67 9.07 4.08
CA TYR A 29 8.89 8.34 4.41
C TYR A 29 9.89 9.20 5.20
N TYR A 30 10.01 10.47 4.82
CA TYR A 30 10.91 11.43 5.47
C TYR A 30 10.48 11.85 6.89
N ILE A 31 9.21 11.60 7.26
CA ILE A 31 8.65 12.02 8.55
C ILE A 31 8.52 10.82 9.50
N LEU A 32 7.94 9.72 9.02
CA LEU A 32 7.57 8.56 9.83
C LEU A 32 8.47 7.33 9.61
N TRP A 33 9.40 7.39 8.67
CA TRP A 33 10.40 6.35 8.40
C TRP A 33 9.75 4.96 8.29
N PHE A 34 9.95 4.07 9.26
CA PHE A 34 9.39 2.72 9.31
C PHE A 34 7.87 2.65 9.58
N LEU A 35 7.27 3.68 10.17
CA LEU A 35 5.82 3.68 10.45
C LEU A 35 5.00 4.11 9.22
N THR A 36 5.65 4.75 8.23
CA THR A 36 5.06 5.15 6.96
C THR A 36 4.29 4.05 6.22
N PRO A 37 4.91 2.88 5.91
CA PRO A 37 4.21 1.82 5.17
C PRO A 37 2.96 1.36 5.89
N PHE A 38 3.00 1.29 7.22
CA PHE A 38 1.85 0.90 8.02
C PHE A 38 0.70 1.90 7.90
N VAL A 39 0.98 3.20 8.06
CA VAL A 39 -0.04 4.26 8.00
C VAL A 39 -0.61 4.41 6.59
N ALA A 40 0.25 4.39 5.57
CA ALA A 40 -0.17 4.47 4.17
C ALA A 40 -0.99 3.23 3.76
N GLY A 41 -0.57 2.05 4.21
CA GLY A 41 -1.35 0.83 4.13
C GLY A 41 -2.72 0.99 4.78
N ALA A 42 -2.78 1.44 6.03
CA ALA A 42 -4.05 1.61 6.76
C ALA A 42 -5.00 2.60 6.08
N ALA A 43 -4.49 3.74 5.60
CA ALA A 43 -5.30 4.71 4.86
C ALA A 43 -5.87 4.11 3.56
N THR A 44 -5.04 3.39 2.80
CA THR A 44 -5.47 2.82 1.52
C THR A 44 -6.42 1.64 1.71
N GLY A 45 -6.14 0.77 2.68
CA GLY A 45 -7.03 -0.32 3.07
C GLY A 45 -8.37 0.14 3.65
N TYR A 46 -8.40 1.29 4.34
CA TYR A 46 -9.66 1.90 4.79
C TYR A 46 -10.52 2.41 3.62
N LEU A 47 -9.92 2.85 2.52
CA LEU A 47 -10.65 3.29 1.33
C LEU A 47 -11.13 2.11 0.46
N LEU A 48 -10.45 0.96 0.55
CA LEU A 48 -10.74 -0.24 -0.23
C LEU A 48 -11.69 -1.17 0.53
N ALA A 49 -12.93 -1.32 0.06
CA ALA A 49 -13.94 -2.18 0.70
C ALA A 49 -13.59 -3.68 0.69
N LYS A 50 -12.96 -4.16 -0.40
CA LYS A 50 -12.63 -5.57 -0.57
C LYS A 50 -11.25 -5.89 0.00
N ARG A 51 -11.17 -6.98 0.76
CA ARG A 51 -9.94 -7.44 1.43
C ARG A 51 -8.78 -7.67 0.45
N PHE A 52 -9.05 -8.33 -0.68
CA PHE A 52 -8.03 -8.59 -1.70
C PHE A 52 -7.56 -7.31 -2.39
N ASP A 53 -8.46 -6.37 -2.64
CA ASP A 53 -8.12 -5.08 -3.24
C ASP A 53 -7.28 -4.25 -2.25
N ALA A 54 -7.59 -4.30 -0.95
CA ALA A 54 -6.80 -3.67 0.11
C ALA A 54 -5.37 -4.24 0.19
N ILE A 55 -5.21 -5.57 0.09
CA ILE A 55 -3.89 -6.22 0.06
C ILE A 55 -3.12 -5.80 -1.21
N ALA A 56 -3.74 -5.94 -2.38
CA ALA A 56 -3.10 -5.59 -3.66
C ALA A 56 -2.74 -4.09 -3.73
N GLY A 57 -3.63 -3.23 -3.23
CA GLY A 57 -3.42 -1.79 -3.15
C GLY A 57 -2.25 -1.41 -2.25
N SER A 58 -2.21 -1.97 -1.05
CA SER A 58 -1.19 -1.68 -0.05
C SER A 58 0.18 -2.24 -0.46
N ALA A 59 0.22 -3.49 -0.93
CA ALA A 59 1.45 -4.13 -1.40
C ALA A 59 1.98 -3.46 -2.66
N GLY A 60 1.11 -3.26 -3.67
CA GLY A 60 1.48 -2.66 -4.94
C GLY A 60 1.97 -1.22 -4.78
N GLY A 61 1.25 -0.40 -3.99
CA GLY A 61 1.67 0.98 -3.72
C GLY A 61 3.00 1.07 -2.98
N SER A 62 3.22 0.19 -2.01
CA SER A 62 4.47 0.17 -1.25
C SER A 62 5.65 -0.32 -2.08
N LEU A 63 5.48 -1.37 -2.88
CA LEU A 63 6.55 -1.83 -3.78
C LEU A 63 6.91 -0.78 -4.82
N LEU A 64 5.92 -0.12 -5.42
CA LEU A 64 6.14 0.97 -6.37
C LEU A 64 6.82 2.19 -5.74
N ALA A 65 6.63 2.44 -4.45
CA ALA A 65 7.33 3.50 -3.74
C ALA A 65 8.75 3.09 -3.34
N TYR A 66 8.91 1.95 -2.66
CA TYR A 66 10.16 1.59 -1.98
C TYR A 66 11.22 1.01 -2.91
N LEU A 67 10.84 0.32 -4.00
CA LEU A 67 11.83 -0.17 -4.99
C LEU A 67 12.65 0.98 -5.59
N PRO A 68 12.06 2.01 -6.23
CA PRO A 68 12.83 3.11 -6.79
C PRO A 68 13.49 3.96 -5.70
N LEU A 69 12.84 4.13 -4.54
CA LEU A 69 13.39 4.91 -3.44
C LEU A 69 14.68 4.27 -2.90
N PHE A 70 14.69 2.96 -2.65
CA PHE A 70 15.88 2.25 -2.18
C PHE A 70 16.99 2.16 -3.23
N MET A 71 16.65 1.96 -4.50
CA MET A 71 17.63 2.03 -5.60
C MET A 71 18.32 3.40 -5.66
N TYR A 72 17.53 4.47 -5.53
CA TYR A 72 18.04 5.84 -5.57
C TYR A 72 18.91 6.15 -4.35
N THR A 73 18.46 5.81 -3.14
CA THR A 73 19.24 6.07 -1.92
C THR A 73 20.51 5.22 -1.84
N SER A 74 20.47 3.95 -2.25
CA SER A 74 21.69 3.12 -2.28
C SER A 74 22.76 3.68 -3.24
N GLY A 75 22.33 4.27 -4.36
CA GLY A 75 23.25 4.93 -5.29
C GLY A 75 23.87 6.20 -4.73
N LEU A 76 23.16 6.95 -3.88
CA LEU A 76 23.64 8.17 -3.24
C LEU A 76 24.58 7.89 -2.05
N ASP A 77 24.29 6.86 -1.27
CA ASP A 77 25.07 6.52 -0.07
C ASP A 77 26.39 5.81 -0.40
N GLY A 78 26.66 5.51 -1.68
CA GLY A 78 27.87 4.82 -2.14
C GLY A 78 28.00 3.38 -1.62
N LEU A 79 26.95 2.86 -0.99
CA LEU A 79 26.88 1.49 -0.52
C LEU A 79 26.60 0.57 -1.71
N THR A 80 27.49 -0.37 -1.97
CA THR A 80 27.23 -1.50 -2.88
C THR A 80 26.25 -2.45 -2.22
N VAL A 81 24.96 -2.07 -2.22
CA VAL A 81 23.87 -2.91 -1.74
C VAL A 81 23.44 -3.82 -2.88
N ASP A 82 23.48 -5.13 -2.65
CA ASP A 82 23.01 -6.10 -3.64
C ASP A 82 21.52 -5.91 -3.93
N PHE A 83 21.12 -6.11 -5.18
CA PHE A 83 19.73 -5.97 -5.62
C PHE A 83 18.80 -6.89 -4.82
N ALA A 84 19.28 -8.07 -4.44
CA ALA A 84 18.56 -9.00 -3.57
C ALA A 84 18.20 -8.37 -2.22
N ALA A 85 19.11 -7.60 -1.60
CA ALA A 85 18.86 -6.95 -0.33
C ALA A 85 17.82 -5.82 -0.45
N ILE A 86 17.87 -5.05 -1.54
CA ILE A 86 16.87 -4.01 -1.86
C ILE A 86 15.48 -4.64 -2.00
N LEU A 87 15.39 -5.77 -2.73
CA LEU A 87 14.13 -6.47 -2.92
C LEU A 87 13.56 -7.00 -1.59
N VAL A 88 14.40 -7.60 -0.75
CA VAL A 88 13.98 -8.09 0.57
C VAL A 88 13.48 -6.93 1.44
N ALA A 89 14.19 -5.81 1.48
CA ALA A 89 13.76 -4.63 2.23
C ALA A 89 12.41 -4.09 1.73
N ALA A 90 12.24 -3.97 0.41
CA ALA A 90 10.98 -3.53 -0.20
C ALA A 90 9.82 -4.50 0.12
N LEU A 91 10.07 -5.81 0.12
CA LEU A 91 9.08 -6.82 0.50
C LEU A 91 8.70 -6.74 1.99
N MET A 92 9.67 -6.48 2.87
CA MET A 92 9.38 -6.25 4.30
C MET A 92 8.50 -5.02 4.50
N MET A 93 8.81 -3.90 3.82
CA MET A 93 7.96 -2.70 3.85
C MET A 93 6.56 -2.97 3.30
N ALA A 94 6.46 -3.73 2.20
CA ALA A 94 5.17 -4.12 1.64
C ALA A 94 4.36 -5.01 2.60
N ALA A 95 5.00 -5.93 3.33
CA ALA A 95 4.33 -6.76 4.33
C ALA A 95 3.75 -5.90 5.47
N ILE A 96 4.50 -4.91 5.95
CA ILE A 96 4.04 -3.96 6.97
C ILE A 96 2.84 -3.16 6.45
N ALA A 97 2.91 -2.68 5.21
CA ALA A 97 1.80 -1.96 4.59
C ALA A 97 0.56 -2.82 4.42
N VAL A 98 0.71 -4.10 4.07
CA VAL A 98 -0.42 -5.05 4.01
C VAL A 98 -1.06 -5.22 5.39
N ILE A 99 -0.27 -5.33 6.47
CA ILE A 99 -0.81 -5.39 7.84
C ILE A 99 -1.62 -4.13 8.14
N GLY A 100 -1.07 -2.94 7.83
CA GLY A 100 -1.77 -1.67 7.94
C GLY A 100 -3.08 -1.67 7.15
N GLY A 101 -3.04 -2.07 5.88
CA GLY A 101 -4.21 -2.08 5.00
C GLY A 101 -5.30 -3.07 5.40
N LEU A 102 -4.94 -4.22 5.95
CA LEU A 102 -5.91 -5.14 6.56
C LEU A 102 -6.59 -4.51 7.77
N LEU A 103 -5.84 -3.79 8.60
CA LEU A 103 -6.37 -3.04 9.74
C LEU A 103 -7.32 -1.92 9.29
N GLY A 104 -6.92 -1.12 8.29
CA GLY A 104 -7.77 -0.10 7.68
C GLY A 104 -9.08 -0.67 7.14
N ASN A 105 -9.01 -1.78 6.41
CA ASN A 105 -10.20 -2.47 5.88
C ASN A 105 -11.11 -2.99 7.00
N ALA A 106 -10.52 -3.53 8.08
CA ALA A 106 -11.28 -4.02 9.23
C ALA A 106 -12.00 -2.88 9.96
N ILE A 107 -11.37 -1.72 10.10
CA ILE A 107 -11.99 -0.52 10.69
C ILE A 107 -13.15 -0.06 9.81
N GLN A 108 -12.93 0.08 8.49
CA GLN A 108 -13.97 0.51 7.55
C GLN A 108 -15.22 -0.37 7.65
N LYS A 109 -15.05 -1.70 7.69
CA LYS A 109 -16.18 -2.64 7.84
C LYS A 109 -16.97 -2.43 9.12
N ARG A 110 -16.31 -2.11 10.24
CA ARG A 110 -16.98 -1.82 11.52
C ARG A 110 -17.69 -0.47 11.52
N THR A 111 -17.18 0.51 10.79
CA THR A 111 -17.81 1.84 10.71
C THR A 111 -19.05 1.82 9.81
N ILE A 112 -19.04 1.04 8.73
CA ILE A 112 -20.12 1.04 7.72
C ILE A 112 -21.22 0.00 8.04
N MET A 113 -20.92 -1.06 8.80
CA MET A 113 -21.95 -1.93 9.37
C MET A 113 -22.23 -1.53 10.83
N PRO A 114 -23.24 -0.69 11.12
CA PRO A 114 -23.72 -0.57 12.48
C PRO A 114 -24.16 -1.96 12.95
N LYS A 115 -23.58 -2.37 14.07
CA LYS A 115 -23.94 -3.58 14.81
C LYS A 115 -25.45 -3.52 15.04
N ASN A 116 -26.23 -4.36 14.36
CA ASN A 116 -27.62 -4.55 14.75
C ASN A 116 -27.61 -5.04 16.19
N VAL A 117 -28.06 -4.17 17.07
CA VAL A 117 -28.28 -4.40 18.49
C VAL A 117 -29.36 -5.47 18.58
N ASN A 118 -28.98 -6.65 19.05
CA ASN A 118 -29.88 -7.58 19.71
C ASN A 118 -29.53 -7.57 21.19
#